data_AF-A0A2P8FYG2-F1
#
_entry.id   AF-A0A2P8FYG2-F1
#
_cell.length_a   1.000
_cell.length_b   1.000
_cell.length_c   1.000
_cell.angle_alpha   90.00
_cell.angle_beta   90.00
_cell.angle_gamma   90.00
#
_symmetry.space_group_name_H-M   'P 1'
#
loop_
_entity.id
_entity.type
_entity.pdbx_description
1 polymer ?
#
loop_
_entity_poly.entity_id
_entity_poly.type
_entity_poly.pdbx_seq_one_letter_code
_entity_poly.pdbx_strand_id
1 'polypeptide(L)'
;MSILIYHKQQLYEKITYPIVPIISEQLKALLDQAGDDDVIDIGEYTLVKVVTAEYQDEYKILISFSDETQQAVDFGPFLSKLTHPVYSKYKKLALFKKFKIESGNIVWGKDWDLIFPIDQLYAGKID
;
A
#
# COMPACT_ATOMS: atom_id res chain seq x y z
N MET A 1 1.12 15.49 -17.77
CA MET A 1 0.32 14.46 -18.46
C MET A 1 1.29 13.41 -18.96
N SER A 2 1.36 12.26 -18.30
CA SER A 2 2.25 11.16 -18.69
C SER A 2 1.39 10.02 -19.22
N ILE A 3 1.36 9.86 -20.54
CA ILE A 3 0.70 8.73 -21.20
C ILE A 3 1.70 7.58 -21.21
N LEU A 4 1.46 6.55 -20.40
CA LEU A 4 2.25 5.33 -20.40
C LEU A 4 1.62 4.33 -21.38
N ILE A 5 2.18 4.26 -22.59
CA ILE A 5 1.77 3.32 -23.63
C ILE A 5 2.32 1.93 -23.25
N TYR A 6 1.45 0.97 -22.94
CA TYR A 6 1.85 -0.42 -22.72
C TYR A 6 0.95 -1.39 -23.47
N HIS A 7 1.56 -2.44 -24.02
CA HIS A 7 0.87 -3.58 -24.64
C HIS A 7 0.20 -4.42 -23.54
N LYS A 8 -1.07 -4.78 -23.70
CA LYS A 8 -1.94 -5.50 -22.74
C LYS A 8 -1.21 -6.64 -22.00
N GLN A 9 -0.48 -7.48 -22.73
CA GLN A 9 0.30 -8.59 -22.16
C GLN A 9 1.35 -8.16 -21.11
N GLN A 10 2.02 -7.03 -21.32
CA GLN A 10 3.07 -6.52 -20.41
C GLN A 10 2.49 -5.83 -19.18
N LEU A 11 1.23 -5.36 -19.25
CA LEU A 11 0.51 -4.83 -18.09
C LEU A 11 0.11 -5.96 -17.15
N TYR A 12 -0.50 -7.05 -17.66
CA TYR A 12 -0.91 -8.19 -16.83
C TYR A 12 0.26 -8.79 -16.05
N GLU A 13 1.44 -8.94 -16.65
CA GLU A 13 2.61 -9.52 -15.98
C GLU A 13 3.14 -8.63 -14.83
N LYS A 14 3.06 -7.30 -14.97
CA LYS A 14 3.47 -6.34 -13.92
C LYS A 14 2.45 -6.19 -12.79
N ILE A 15 1.19 -6.51 -13.05
CA ILE A 15 0.09 -6.42 -12.08
C ILE A 15 -0.03 -7.70 -11.23
N THR A 16 0.48 -8.85 -11.72
CA THR A 16 0.08 -10.15 -11.19
C THR A 16 0.86 -10.65 -9.96
N TYR A 17 2.02 -10.12 -9.54
CA TYR A 17 2.61 -10.53 -8.23
C TYR A 17 3.63 -9.56 -7.59
N PRO A 18 3.70 -9.48 -6.24
CA PRO A 18 2.65 -9.66 -5.24
C PRO A 18 2.32 -8.32 -4.58
N ILE A 19 1.13 -8.20 -4.01
CA ILE A 19 0.54 -6.99 -3.39
C ILE A 19 -0.15 -6.11 -4.45
N VAL A 20 -1.48 -6.20 -4.49
CA VAL A 20 -2.42 -5.06 -4.45
C VAL A 20 -3.87 -5.59 -4.64
N PRO A 21 -4.75 -5.50 -3.62
CA PRO A 21 -6.20 -5.59 -3.77
C PRO A 21 -6.86 -4.29 -4.30
N ILE A 22 -6.08 -3.24 -4.56
CA ILE A 22 -6.59 -1.88 -4.89
C ILE A 22 -6.90 -1.69 -6.36
N ILE A 23 -6.41 -2.57 -7.24
CA ILE A 23 -6.88 -2.59 -8.60
C ILE A 23 -8.21 -3.33 -8.57
N SER A 24 -9.26 -2.57 -8.21
CA SER A 24 -10.61 -3.06 -8.02
C SER A 24 -11.06 -3.84 -9.25
N GLU A 25 -12.02 -4.74 -9.07
CA GLU A 25 -12.69 -5.49 -10.15
C GLU A 25 -13.10 -4.60 -11.34
N GLN A 26 -13.23 -3.30 -11.11
CA GLN A 26 -13.48 -2.25 -12.09
C GLN A 26 -12.35 -2.06 -13.12
N LEU A 27 -11.05 -2.10 -12.75
CA LEU A 27 -9.97 -2.04 -13.77
C LEU A 27 -9.94 -3.33 -14.59
N LYS A 28 -10.16 -4.47 -13.94
CA LYS A 28 -10.21 -5.76 -14.63
C LYS A 28 -11.37 -5.80 -15.63
N ALA A 29 -12.55 -5.31 -15.23
CA ALA A 29 -13.71 -5.20 -16.10
C ALA A 29 -13.47 -4.22 -17.27
N LEU A 30 -12.73 -3.13 -17.07
CA LEU A 30 -12.34 -2.22 -18.17
C LEU A 30 -11.33 -2.87 -19.12
N LEU A 31 -10.34 -3.59 -18.61
CA LEU A 31 -9.34 -4.31 -19.42
C LEU A 31 -9.98 -5.45 -20.24
N ASP A 32 -10.99 -6.11 -19.68
CA ASP A 32 -11.72 -7.19 -20.35
C ASP A 32 -12.67 -6.67 -21.45
N GLN A 33 -13.11 -5.41 -21.36
CA GLN A 33 -13.98 -4.75 -22.36
C GLN A 33 -13.22 -3.99 -23.45
N ALA A 34 -11.95 -3.67 -23.22
CA ALA A 34 -11.10 -2.98 -24.18
C ALA A 34 -10.55 -3.93 -25.26
N GLY A 35 -10.66 -3.51 -26.52
CA GLY A 35 -10.01 -4.16 -27.66
C GLY A 35 -8.49 -4.03 -27.58
N ASP A 36 -7.75 -4.91 -28.26
CA ASP A 36 -6.28 -4.96 -28.19
C ASP A 36 -5.58 -3.67 -28.67
N ASP A 37 -6.28 -2.83 -29.43
CA ASP A 37 -5.78 -1.55 -29.97
C ASP A 37 -6.31 -0.31 -29.21
N ASP A 38 -7.12 -0.50 -28.16
CA ASP A 38 -7.69 0.63 -27.40
C ASP A 38 -6.65 1.26 -26.46
N VAL A 39 -6.48 2.57 -26.58
CA VAL A 39 -5.66 3.36 -25.64
C VAL A 39 -6.50 3.63 -24.38
N ILE A 40 -6.26 2.84 -23.33
CA ILE A 40 -6.89 3.05 -22.03
C ILE A 40 -6.11 4.13 -21.27
N ASP A 41 -6.73 5.29 -21.05
CA ASP A 41 -6.22 6.27 -20.11
C ASP A 41 -6.40 5.73 -18.68
N ILE A 42 -5.33 5.12 -18.16
CA ILE A 42 -5.29 4.62 -16.78
C ILE A 42 -5.04 5.74 -15.75
N GLY A 43 -5.17 7.02 -16.14
CA GLY A 43 -4.92 8.17 -15.26
C GLY A 43 -5.68 8.15 -13.95
N GLU A 44 -6.88 7.56 -13.92
CA GLU A 44 -7.68 7.33 -12.71
C GLU A 44 -7.38 6.02 -11.95
N TYR A 45 -6.61 5.09 -12.54
CA TYR A 45 -6.15 3.85 -11.89
C TYR A 45 -4.75 4.02 -11.29
N THR A 46 -4.44 5.24 -10.86
CA THR A 46 -3.21 5.57 -10.19
C THR A 46 -3.07 4.72 -8.93
N LEU A 47 -2.02 3.90 -8.88
CA LEU A 47 -1.66 3.15 -7.67
C LEU A 47 -1.48 4.16 -6.54
N VAL A 48 -2.40 4.15 -5.58
CA VAL A 48 -2.31 4.93 -4.35
C VAL A 48 -1.05 4.48 -3.61
N LYS A 49 -0.19 5.43 -3.28
CA LYS A 49 1.08 5.20 -2.58
C LYS A 49 1.12 5.99 -1.30
N VAL A 50 1.82 5.47 -0.30
CA VAL A 50 2.22 6.26 0.87
C VAL A 50 3.29 7.27 0.44
N VAL A 51 3.02 8.56 0.69
CA VAL A 51 3.92 9.68 0.39
C VAL A 51 4.59 10.18 1.66
N THR A 52 3.83 10.34 2.74
CA THR A 52 4.36 10.71 4.06
C THR A 52 3.71 9.87 5.15
N ALA A 53 4.41 9.75 6.28
CA ALA A 53 3.96 9.04 7.45
C ALA A 53 4.51 9.76 8.68
N GLU A 54 3.61 10.14 9.59
CA GLU A 54 3.95 10.92 10.77
C GLU A 54 3.49 10.18 12.03
N TYR A 55 4.44 9.95 12.94
CA TYR A 55 4.12 9.38 14.23
C TYR A 55 3.25 10.36 15.03
N GLN A 56 2.14 9.88 15.59
CA GLN A 56 1.24 10.69 16.40
C GLN A 56 1.40 10.37 17.88
N ASP A 57 0.82 9.25 18.33
CA ASP A 57 0.87 8.80 19.71
C ASP A 57 0.73 7.27 19.78
N GLU A 58 1.19 6.65 20.86
CA GLU A 58 1.17 5.20 21.08
C GLU A 58 1.62 4.42 19.84
N TYR A 59 0.74 3.66 19.19
CA TYR A 59 0.99 2.92 17.96
C TYR A 59 0.24 3.52 16.76
N LYS A 60 -0.05 4.82 16.78
CA LYS A 60 -0.78 5.52 15.72
C LYS A 60 0.15 6.30 14.81
N ILE A 61 -0.09 6.19 13.52
CA ILE A 61 0.62 6.91 12.47
C ILE A 61 -0.40 7.57 11.55
N LEU A 62 -0.22 8.86 11.28
CA LEU A 62 -0.95 9.57 10.24
C LEU A 62 -0.23 9.33 8.91
N ILE A 63 -0.91 8.71 7.97
CA ILE A 63 -0.38 8.37 6.65
C ILE A 63 -1.01 9.31 5.63
N SER A 64 -0.18 9.97 4.80
CA SER A 64 -0.67 10.73 3.64
C SER A 64 -0.36 9.96 2.36
N PHE A 65 -1.35 9.91 1.48
CA PHE A 65 -1.30 9.17 0.25
C PHE A 65 -1.11 10.08 -0.97
N SER A 66 -0.77 9.48 -2.10
CA SER A 66 -0.52 10.19 -3.37
C SER A 66 -1.76 10.81 -4.00
N ASP A 67 -2.94 10.44 -3.53
CA ASP A 67 -4.25 11.01 -3.92
C ASP A 67 -4.69 12.14 -2.97
N GLU A 68 -3.75 12.69 -2.18
CA GLU A 68 -3.96 13.75 -1.18
C GLU A 68 -4.80 13.34 0.04
N THR A 69 -5.27 12.09 0.10
CA THR A 69 -5.99 11.60 1.27
C THR A 69 -5.05 11.33 2.43
N GLN A 70 -5.60 11.38 3.65
CA GLN A 70 -4.89 11.06 4.87
C GLN A 70 -5.70 10.08 5.72
N GLN A 71 -5.01 9.11 6.31
CA GLN A 71 -5.60 8.15 7.21
C GLN A 71 -4.75 8.00 8.47
N ALA A 72 -5.38 8.18 9.63
CA ALA A 72 -4.78 7.79 10.90
C ALA A 72 -5.00 6.28 11.11
N VAL A 73 -3.92 5.53 11.22
CA VAL A 73 -3.96 4.07 11.40
C VAL A 73 -3.44 3.72 12.79
N ASP A 74 -4.22 2.94 13.54
CA ASP A 74 -3.83 2.42 14.86
C ASP A 74 -3.26 1.00 14.71
N PHE A 75 -1.94 0.87 14.90
CA PHE A 75 -1.24 -0.41 14.82
C PHE A 75 -1.27 -1.19 16.14
N GLY A 76 -1.77 -0.60 17.23
CA GLY A 76 -1.78 -1.19 18.55
C GLY A 76 -2.50 -2.54 18.61
N PRO A 77 -3.76 -2.66 18.13
CA PRO A 77 -4.48 -3.92 18.12
C PRO A 77 -3.75 -5.03 17.37
N PHE A 78 -3.23 -4.76 16.17
CA PHE A 78 -2.45 -5.71 15.38
C PHE A 78 -1.18 -6.15 16.14
N LEU A 79 -0.38 -5.19 16.60
CA LEU A 79 0.85 -5.45 17.31
C LEU A 79 0.60 -6.27 18.58
N SER A 80 -0.49 -6.03 19.30
CA SER A 80 -0.85 -6.76 20.52
C SER A 80 -1.05 -8.27 20.26
N LYS A 81 -1.67 -8.61 19.12
CA LYS A 81 -1.96 -9.98 18.68
C LYS A 81 -0.72 -10.72 18.17
N LEU A 82 0.36 -10.02 17.82
CA LEU A 82 1.60 -10.67 17.36
C LEU A 82 2.20 -11.55 18.46
N THR A 83 2.13 -12.86 18.29
CA THR A 83 2.74 -13.86 19.18
C THR A 83 4.12 -14.31 18.68
N HIS A 84 4.40 -14.10 17.39
CA HIS A 84 5.64 -14.55 16.78
C HIS A 84 6.85 -13.70 17.26
N PRO A 85 7.91 -14.31 17.84
CA PRO A 85 9.01 -13.58 18.47
C PRO A 85 9.72 -12.56 17.56
N VAL A 86 9.84 -12.88 16.27
CA VAL A 86 10.56 -12.05 15.28
C VAL A 86 9.90 -10.68 15.08
N TYR A 87 8.57 -10.62 15.07
CA TYR A 87 7.81 -9.37 14.86
C TYR A 87 7.42 -8.70 16.18
N SER A 88 7.43 -9.45 17.28
CA SER A 88 7.14 -8.92 18.62
C SER A 88 8.07 -7.77 19.05
N LYS A 89 9.24 -7.64 18.41
CA LYS A 89 10.17 -6.51 18.64
C LYS A 89 9.50 -5.14 18.40
N TYR A 90 8.53 -5.05 17.50
CA TYR A 90 7.81 -3.80 17.21
C TYR A 90 6.77 -3.44 18.30
N LYS A 91 6.49 -4.33 19.26
CA LYS A 91 5.80 -3.97 20.52
C LYS A 91 6.65 -3.08 21.42
N LYS A 92 7.92 -2.83 21.08
CA LYS A 92 8.72 -1.79 21.70
C LYS A 92 8.52 -0.51 20.90
N LEU A 93 7.94 0.50 21.53
CA LEU A 93 7.64 1.79 20.89
C LEU A 93 8.85 2.41 20.17
N ALA A 94 10.05 2.28 20.75
CA ALA A 94 11.30 2.77 20.15
C ALA A 94 11.68 2.07 18.83
N LEU A 95 11.21 0.83 18.60
CA LEU A 95 11.39 0.11 17.34
C LEU A 95 10.23 0.39 16.38
N PHE A 96 9.02 0.56 16.89
CA PHE A 96 7.87 0.99 16.08
C PHE A 96 8.10 2.36 15.44
N LYS A 97 8.67 3.32 16.16
CA LYS A 97 8.97 4.67 15.64
C LYS A 97 10.03 4.71 14.53
N LYS A 98 10.68 3.57 14.21
CA LYS A 98 11.72 3.47 13.17
C LYS A 98 11.16 3.04 11.81
N PHE A 99 9.87 3.27 11.56
CA PHE A 99 9.32 3.08 10.23
C PHE A 99 10.02 4.00 9.23
N LYS A 100 9.98 3.60 7.96
CA LYS A 100 10.43 4.41 6.83
C LYS A 100 9.48 4.21 5.67
N ILE A 101 9.52 5.13 4.71
CA ILE A 101 8.79 5.00 3.46
C ILE A 101 9.74 4.43 2.42
N GLU A 102 9.31 3.38 1.74
CA GLU A 102 10.09 2.73 0.69
C GLU A 102 9.13 2.20 -0.38
N SER A 103 9.46 2.43 -1.65
CA SER A 103 8.67 1.95 -2.80
C SER A 103 7.17 2.29 -2.74
N GLY A 104 6.80 3.43 -2.12
CA GLY A 104 5.41 3.88 -2.00
C GLY A 104 4.61 3.19 -0.89
N ASN A 105 5.28 2.61 0.12
CA ASN A 105 4.65 2.01 1.28
C ASN A 105 5.42 2.35 2.57
N ILE A 106 4.77 2.16 3.73
CA ILE A 106 5.39 2.22 5.04
C ILE A 106 5.95 0.84 5.42
N VAL A 107 7.22 0.82 5.82
CA VAL A 107 7.95 -0.42 6.15
C VAL A 107 8.77 -0.27 7.43
N TRP A 108 9.00 -1.39 8.12
CA TRP A 108 9.90 -1.44 9.27
C TRP A 108 11.02 -2.45 9.05
N GLY A 109 12.12 -2.26 9.79
CA GLY A 109 13.22 -3.22 9.86
C GLY A 109 14.10 -3.27 8.61
N LYS A 110 14.82 -4.38 8.47
CA LYS A 110 15.59 -4.72 7.26
C LYS A 110 14.71 -5.57 6.36
N ASP A 111 14.90 -5.46 5.04
CA ASP A 111 14.22 -6.31 4.05
C ASP A 111 12.69 -6.38 4.22
N TRP A 112 12.10 -5.26 4.65
CA TRP A 112 10.66 -5.10 4.91
C TRP A 112 10.10 -6.12 5.92
N ASP A 113 10.84 -6.35 7.02
CA ASP A 113 10.42 -7.18 8.18
C ASP A 113 8.93 -7.03 8.55
N LEU A 114 8.40 -5.81 8.47
CA LEU A 114 6.97 -5.53 8.61
C LEU A 114 6.55 -4.53 7.52
N ILE A 115 5.48 -4.86 6.81
CA ILE A 115 4.85 -4.07 5.74
C ILE A 115 3.37 -4.42 5.73
N PHE A 116 2.52 -3.47 5.34
CA PHE A 116 1.07 -3.67 5.27
C PHE A 116 0.54 -3.43 3.85
N PRO A 117 -0.52 -4.14 3.46
CA PRO A 117 -1.26 -3.82 2.24
C PRO A 117 -1.78 -2.37 2.28
N ILE A 118 -1.64 -1.64 1.17
CA ILE A 118 -2.04 -0.23 1.10
C ILE A 118 -3.56 -0.07 1.35
N ASP A 119 -4.39 -1.03 0.96
CA ASP A 119 -5.84 -1.02 1.14
C ASP A 119 -6.23 -1.02 2.61
N GLN A 120 -5.51 -1.80 3.42
CA GLN A 120 -5.71 -1.81 4.87
C GLN A 120 -5.30 -0.48 5.51
N LEU A 121 -4.17 0.09 5.06
CA LEU A 121 -3.71 1.40 5.53
C LEU A 121 -4.68 2.50 5.14
N TYR A 122 -5.18 2.48 3.91
CA TYR A 122 -6.14 3.45 3.38
C TYR A 122 -7.49 3.35 4.09
N ALA A 123 -7.97 2.13 4.37
CA ALA A 123 -9.19 1.90 5.13
C ALA A 123 -9.04 2.16 6.64
N GLY A 124 -7.81 2.35 7.14
CA GLY A 124 -7.53 2.48 8.56
C GLY A 124 -7.77 1.20 9.36
N LYS A 125 -7.81 0.04 8.70
CA LYS A 125 -8.14 -1.26 9.28
C LYS A 125 -7.06 -2.27 8.93
N ILE A 126 -6.23 -2.59 9.91
CA ILE A 126 -5.17 -3.59 9.81
C ILE A 126 -5.49 -4.74 10.77
N ASP A 127 -5.31 -5.98 10.31
CA ASP A 127 -5.62 -7.21 11.06
C ASP A 127 -4.51 -8.26 10.98
#